data_AF-A0A1S4E640-F1
#
_entry.id   AF-A0A1S4E640-F1
#
_cell.length_a   1.000
_cell.length_b   1.000
_cell.length_c   1.000
_cell.angle_alpha   90.00
_cell.angle_beta   90.00
_cell.angle_gamma   90.00
#
_symmetry.space_group_name_H-M   'P 1'
#
loop_
_entity.id
_entity.type
_entity.pdbx_description
1 polymer ?
#
loop_
_entity_poly.entity_id
_entity_poly.type
_entity_poly.pdbx_seq_one_letter_code
_entity_poly.pdbx_strand_id
1 'polypeptide(L)'
;MLSTGIRCNILKRLPNSALWLLRFPTAGEMRLRAYAVAQGVQPEQIIFTDVAMKNEHIKRSALAYLFLDTPLCNAHTTGTDILWAGLPMITLPLEKMATRVVGSLCLATGLGDEMIVSSVVEVCR
;
A
#
# COMPACT_ATOMS: atom_id res chain seq x y z
N MET A 1 3.71 6.25 -11.51
CA MET A 1 2.35 6.48 -12.06
C MET A 1 1.45 5.25 -11.94
N LEU A 2 1.88 4.05 -12.39
CA LEU A 2 1.09 2.82 -12.29
C LEU A 2 0.53 2.53 -10.88
N SER A 3 1.37 2.64 -9.83
CA SER A 3 0.96 2.30 -8.46
C SER A 3 -0.06 3.28 -7.85
N THR A 4 0.01 4.57 -8.18
CA THR A 4 -0.96 5.57 -7.70
C THR A 4 -2.30 5.42 -8.41
N GLY A 5 -2.30 5.11 -9.70
CA GLY A 5 -3.53 4.90 -10.48
C GLY A 5 -4.37 3.73 -9.96
N ILE A 6 -3.72 2.60 -9.60
CA ILE A 6 -4.39 1.43 -9.01
C ILE A 6 -5.12 1.83 -7.72
N ARG A 7 -4.44 2.54 -6.82
CA ARG A 7 -5.03 2.99 -5.54
C ARG A 7 -6.20 3.95 -5.76
N CYS A 8 -6.09 4.86 -6.73
CA CYS A 8 -7.19 5.76 -7.08
C CYS A 8 -8.42 4.99 -7.58
N ASN A 9 -8.24 3.90 -8.33
CA ASN A 9 -9.36 3.07 -8.79
C ASN A 9 -10.05 2.34 -7.63
N ILE A 10 -9.29 1.88 -6.63
CA ILE A 10 -9.85 1.26 -5.42
C ILE A 10 -10.66 2.29 -4.62
N LEU A 11 -10.10 3.48 -4.35
CA LEU A 11 -10.76 4.52 -3.57
C LEU A 11 -12.08 5.01 -4.21
N LYS A 12 -12.15 5.05 -5.54
CA LYS A 12 -13.39 5.38 -6.27
C LYS A 12 -14.50 4.34 -6.09
N ARG A 13 -14.14 3.06 -5.94
CA ARG A 13 -15.09 1.97 -5.72
C ARG A 13 -15.56 1.91 -4.27
N LEU A 14 -14.72 2.38 -3.34
CA LEU A 14 -14.95 2.34 -1.90
C LEU A 14 -14.99 3.76 -1.33
N PRO A 15 -16.14 4.48 -1.41
CA PRO A 15 -16.22 5.89 -0.99
C PRO A 15 -15.95 6.11 0.50
N ASN A 16 -16.15 5.08 1.34
CA ASN A 16 -15.89 5.11 2.77
C ASN A 16 -14.47 4.64 3.16
N SER A 17 -13.57 4.49 2.18
CA SER A 17 -12.18 4.11 2.41
C SER A 17 -11.24 5.31 2.28
N ALA A 18 -10.10 5.24 2.96
CA ALA A 18 -9.03 6.22 2.85
C ALA A 18 -7.70 5.52 2.58
N LEU A 19 -6.88 6.16 1.75
CA LEU A 19 -5.49 5.79 1.50
C LEU A 19 -4.59 6.56 2.44
N TRP A 20 -3.87 5.80 3.27
CA TRP A 20 -2.91 6.34 4.21
C TRP A 20 -1.49 6.24 3.66
N LEU A 21 -0.82 7.37 3.52
CA LEU A 21 0.54 7.49 3.02
C LEU A 21 1.48 8.18 4.02
N LEU A 22 2.76 7.89 3.89
CA LEU A 22 3.81 8.59 4.60
C LEU A 22 4.09 9.94 3.91
N ARG A 23 4.21 11.02 4.69
CA ARG A 23 4.65 12.33 4.20
C ARG A 23 6.16 12.32 3.95
N PHE A 24 6.59 11.64 2.90
CA PHE A 24 8.00 11.58 2.52
C PHE A 24 8.20 11.22 1.04
N PRO A 25 9.01 11.99 0.28
CA PRO A 25 9.53 13.32 0.61
C PRO A 25 8.41 14.38 0.61
N THR A 26 8.59 15.52 1.28
CA THR A 26 7.55 16.57 1.43
C THR A 26 6.97 17.04 0.09
N ALA A 27 7.81 17.13 -0.96
CA ALA A 27 7.38 17.51 -2.30
C ALA A 27 6.41 16.49 -2.96
N GLY A 28 6.35 15.26 -2.43
CA GLY A 28 5.47 14.20 -2.93
C GLY A 28 4.01 14.41 -2.57
N GLU A 29 3.69 14.96 -1.39
CA GLU A 29 2.31 15.09 -0.90
C GLU A 29 1.45 15.93 -1.86
N MET A 30 1.90 17.14 -2.19
CA MET A 30 1.16 18.04 -3.07
C MET A 30 0.88 17.39 -4.44
N ARG A 31 1.87 16.71 -5.01
CA ARG A 31 1.76 16.05 -6.32
C ARG A 31 0.81 14.85 -6.27
N LEU A 32 0.87 14.04 -5.21
CA LEU A 32 0.00 12.88 -5.05
C LEU A 32 -1.45 13.29 -4.81
N ARG A 33 -1.70 14.34 -4.00
CA ARG A 33 -3.04 14.90 -3.81
C ARG A 33 -3.60 15.43 -5.13
N ALA A 34 -2.84 16.26 -5.85
CA ALA A 34 -3.28 16.81 -7.14
C ALA A 34 -3.58 15.70 -8.16
N TYR A 35 -2.73 14.68 -8.24
CA TYR A 35 -2.96 13.54 -9.13
C TYR A 35 -4.23 12.78 -8.77
N ALA A 36 -4.45 12.46 -7.49
CA ALA A 36 -5.61 11.70 -7.07
C ALA A 36 -6.93 12.47 -7.26
N VAL A 37 -6.94 13.77 -6.99
CA VAL A 37 -8.09 14.65 -7.29
C VAL A 37 -8.37 14.66 -8.79
N ALA A 38 -7.34 14.79 -9.63
CA ALA A 38 -7.48 14.70 -11.09
C ALA A 38 -7.98 13.33 -11.58
N GLN A 39 -7.84 12.28 -10.76
CA GLN A 39 -8.38 10.93 -11.03
C GLN A 39 -9.78 10.69 -10.45
N GLY A 40 -10.39 11.70 -9.80
CA GLY A 40 -11.74 11.64 -9.23
C GLY A 40 -11.81 11.09 -7.80
N VAL A 41 -10.70 11.07 -7.06
CA VAL A 41 -10.65 10.68 -5.64
C VAL A 41 -10.94 11.90 -4.76
N GLN A 42 -11.75 11.73 -3.71
CA GLN A 42 -12.03 12.82 -2.78
C GLN A 42 -10.80 13.16 -1.92
N PRO A 43 -10.45 14.45 -1.71
CA PRO A 43 -9.29 14.85 -0.92
C PRO A 43 -9.23 14.24 0.49
N GLU A 44 -10.39 14.02 1.11
CA GLU A 44 -10.57 13.48 2.45
C GLU A 44 -10.19 11.99 2.52
N GLN A 45 -10.22 11.28 1.39
CA GLN A 45 -9.77 9.89 1.28
C GLN A 45 -8.24 9.77 1.24
N ILE A 46 -7.48 10.87 1.33
CA ILE A 46 -6.01 10.83 1.26
C ILE A 46 -5.42 11.42 2.53
N ILE A 47 -4.89 10.52 3.37
CA ILE A 47 -4.34 10.84 4.68
C ILE A 47 -2.82 10.74 4.61
N PHE A 48 -2.13 11.79 5.03
CA PHE A 48 -0.67 11.81 5.17
C PHE A 48 -0.28 11.96 6.63
N THR A 49 0.65 11.11 7.08
CA THR A 49 1.26 11.22 8.41
C THR A 49 2.77 11.31 8.30
N ASP A 50 3.39 11.93 9.29
CA ASP A 50 4.85 12.02 9.36
C ASP A 50 5.52 10.67 9.64
N VAL A 51 6.82 10.64 9.37
CA VAL A 51 7.68 9.52 9.71
C VAL A 51 7.66 9.33 11.23
N ALA A 52 7.33 8.12 11.66
CA ALA A 52 7.30 7.76 13.06
C ALA A 52 8.50 6.87 13.40
N MET A 53 8.88 6.88 14.68
CA MET A 53 9.81 5.87 15.20
C MET A 53 9.22 4.47 15.05
N LYS A 54 10.10 3.46 14.90
CA LYS A 54 9.71 2.08 14.57
C LYS A 54 8.54 1.53 15.41
N ASN A 55 8.59 1.68 16.73
CA ASN A 55 7.54 1.16 17.61
C ASN A 55 6.17 1.79 17.32
N GLU A 56 6.14 3.10 17.08
CA GLU A 56 4.91 3.82 16.73
C GLU A 56 4.46 3.52 15.30
N HIS A 57 5.39 3.28 14.37
CA HIS A 57 5.07 2.81 13.03
C HIS A 57 4.34 1.45 13.07
N ILE A 58 4.85 0.48 13.83
CA ILE A 58 4.22 -0.85 13.96
C ILE A 58 2.84 -0.72 14.61
N LYS A 59 2.74 -0.04 15.77
CA LYS A 59 1.47 0.15 16.48
C LYS A 59 0.39 0.79 15.63
N ARG A 60 0.72 1.90 14.95
CA ARG A 60 -0.26 2.62 14.13
C ARG A 60 -0.65 1.84 12.88
N SER A 61 0.20 0.94 12.39
CA SER A 61 -0.09 0.11 11.23
C SER A 61 -1.23 -0.88 11.50
N ALA A 62 -1.40 -1.31 12.76
CA ALA A 62 -2.54 -2.14 13.16
C ALA A 62 -3.91 -1.43 13.07
N LEU A 63 -3.93 -0.09 12.89
CA LEU A 63 -5.17 0.67 12.68
C LEU A 63 -5.65 0.63 11.22
N ALA A 64 -4.78 0.25 10.29
CA ALA A 64 -5.17 0.04 8.91
C ALA A 64 -5.92 -1.30 8.76
N TYR A 65 -6.59 -1.46 7.62
CA TYR A 65 -7.31 -2.71 7.30
C TYR A 65 -6.58 -3.57 6.27
N LEU A 66 -5.81 -2.93 5.38
CA LEU A 66 -5.09 -3.60 4.31
C LEU A 66 -3.86 -2.78 3.91
N PHE A 67 -2.74 -3.45 3.66
CA PHE A 67 -1.56 -2.83 3.06
C PHE A 67 -1.48 -3.11 1.56
N LEU A 68 -1.44 -2.05 0.75
CA LEU A 68 -1.30 -2.17 -0.71
C LEU A 68 0.16 -1.93 -1.12
N ASP A 69 0.84 -3.03 -1.46
CA ASP A 69 2.25 -3.01 -1.86
C ASP A 69 2.49 -2.25 -3.18
N THR A 70 3.74 -1.88 -3.44
CA THR A 70 4.14 -1.18 -4.66
C THR A 70 4.86 -2.13 -5.61
N PRO A 71 4.35 -2.35 -6.83
CA PRO A 71 4.81 -3.44 -7.70
C PRO A 71 6.21 -3.26 -8.30
N LEU A 72 6.75 -2.03 -8.35
CA LEU A 72 8.08 -1.76 -8.94
C LEU A 72 9.23 -1.88 -7.93
N CYS A 73 8.92 -1.67 -6.66
CA CYS A 73 9.84 -1.78 -5.54
C CYS A 73 8.96 -2.00 -4.31
N ASN A 74 8.97 -3.22 -3.79
CA ASN A 74 8.06 -3.60 -2.73
C ASN A 74 8.41 -2.91 -1.41
N ALA A 75 7.52 -3.05 -0.43
CA ALA A 75 7.83 -2.79 0.96
C ALA A 75 8.76 -3.87 1.51
N HIS A 76 10.06 -3.58 1.63
CA HIS A 76 11.03 -4.50 2.22
C HIS A 76 10.85 -4.56 3.75
N THR A 77 11.61 -3.75 4.49
CA THR A 77 11.51 -3.68 5.96
C THR A 77 10.12 -3.27 6.43
N THR A 78 9.49 -2.33 5.72
CA THR A 78 8.10 -1.94 6.01
C THR A 78 7.14 -3.11 5.86
N GLY A 79 7.28 -3.99 4.85
CA GLY A 79 6.40 -5.15 4.70
C GLY A 79 6.52 -6.09 5.91
N THR A 80 7.74 -6.31 6.38
CA THR A 80 7.98 -7.08 7.61
C THR A 80 7.30 -6.46 8.83
N ASP A 81 7.44 -5.13 9.03
CA ASP A 81 6.81 -4.40 10.15
C ASP A 81 5.27 -4.46 10.09
N ILE A 82 4.70 -4.40 8.88
CA ILE A 82 3.25 -4.51 8.63
C ILE A 82 2.70 -5.88 9.04
N LEU A 83 3.37 -6.97 8.64
CA LEU A 83 2.97 -8.32 9.06
C LEU A 83 3.12 -8.50 10.57
N TRP A 84 4.17 -7.92 11.17
CA TRP A 84 4.36 -7.93 12.62
C TRP A 84 3.24 -7.21 13.38
N ALA A 85 2.60 -6.23 12.75
CA ALA A 85 1.42 -5.55 13.28
C ALA A 85 0.11 -6.34 13.09
N GLY A 86 0.16 -7.51 12.43
CA GLY A 86 -1.01 -8.33 12.11
C GLY A 86 -1.84 -7.84 10.94
N LEU A 87 -1.30 -6.92 10.12
CA LEU A 87 -2.03 -6.34 8.99
C LEU A 87 -1.77 -7.15 7.70
N PRO A 88 -2.82 -7.67 7.03
CA PRO A 88 -2.65 -8.35 5.75
C PRO A 88 -2.22 -7.39 4.65
N MET A 89 -1.66 -7.95 3.58
CA MET A 89 -1.13 -7.18 2.46
C MET A 89 -1.47 -7.79 1.11
N ILE A 90 -1.62 -6.95 0.10
CA ILE A 90 -1.76 -7.36 -1.29
C ILE A 90 -0.52 -6.97 -2.06
N THR A 91 0.08 -7.93 -2.76
CA THR A 91 1.25 -7.71 -3.62
C THR A 91 1.08 -8.39 -4.98
N LEU A 92 1.76 -7.83 -5.98
CA LEU A 92 1.84 -8.35 -7.34
C LEU A 92 3.32 -8.61 -7.68
N PRO A 93 3.79 -9.85 -7.50
CA PRO A 93 5.16 -10.23 -7.84
C PRO A 93 5.42 -10.07 -9.34
N LEU A 94 6.52 -9.41 -9.70
CA LEU A 94 7.02 -9.33 -11.08
C LEU A 94 8.37 -10.09 -11.19
N GLU A 95 9.11 -9.88 -12.26
CA GLU A 95 10.31 -10.67 -12.57
C GLU A 95 11.51 -10.35 -11.65
N LYS A 96 11.64 -9.09 -11.21
CA LYS A 96 12.83 -8.61 -10.48
C LYS A 96 12.74 -8.96 -8.99
N MET A 97 13.89 -9.20 -8.35
CA MET A 97 13.94 -9.49 -6.91
C MET A 97 13.23 -8.42 -6.07
N ALA A 98 13.47 -7.13 -6.36
CA ALA A 98 12.84 -6.00 -5.66
C ALA A 98 11.30 -5.96 -5.77
N THR A 99 10.72 -6.77 -6.65
CA THR A 99 9.28 -6.88 -6.86
C THR A 99 8.68 -8.16 -6.27
N ARG A 100 9.50 -9.02 -5.66
CA ARG A 100 9.09 -10.33 -5.09
C ARG A 100 9.33 -10.45 -3.59
N VAL A 101 9.82 -9.40 -2.94
CA VAL A 101 10.14 -9.44 -1.50
C VAL A 101 8.88 -9.63 -0.67
N VAL A 102 7.84 -8.83 -0.93
CA VAL A 102 6.59 -8.97 -0.21
C VAL A 102 5.91 -10.30 -0.52
N GLY A 103 5.98 -10.78 -1.77
CA GLY A 103 5.49 -12.12 -2.11
C GLY A 103 6.18 -13.22 -1.27
N SER A 104 7.49 -13.13 -1.08
CA SER A 104 8.22 -14.05 -0.20
C SER A 104 7.78 -13.93 1.26
N LEU A 105 7.54 -12.72 1.76
CA LEU A 105 7.05 -12.50 3.12
C LEU A 105 5.66 -13.12 3.30
N CYS A 106 4.74 -12.89 2.36
CA CYS A 106 3.40 -13.45 2.38
C CYS A 106 3.43 -14.99 2.40
N LEU A 107 4.21 -15.63 1.54
CA LEU A 107 4.35 -17.09 1.52
C LEU A 107 4.88 -17.63 2.85
N ALA A 108 5.81 -16.93 3.50
CA ALA A 108 6.36 -17.34 4.78
C ALA A 108 5.35 -17.32 5.93
N THR A 109 4.23 -16.60 5.79
CA THR A 109 3.13 -16.62 6.78
C THR A 109 2.24 -17.86 6.69
N GLY A 110 2.31 -18.62 5.60
CA GLY A 110 1.37 -19.70 5.29
C GLY A 110 0.03 -19.23 4.69
N LEU A 111 -0.21 -17.92 4.59
CA LEU A 111 -1.41 -17.30 4.01
C LEU A 111 -1.12 -16.61 2.66
N GLY A 112 -0.07 -17.06 1.95
CA GLY A 112 0.40 -16.41 0.74
C GLY A 112 -0.62 -16.38 -0.39
N ASP A 113 -1.42 -17.44 -0.53
CA ASP A 113 -2.44 -17.58 -1.59
C ASP A 113 -3.58 -16.56 -1.46
N GLU A 114 -3.78 -15.99 -0.27
CA GLU A 114 -4.78 -14.94 -0.01
C GLU A 114 -4.22 -13.52 -0.21
N MET A 115 -2.90 -13.37 -0.30
CA MET A 115 -2.20 -12.09 -0.29
C MET A 115 -1.45 -11.77 -1.58
N ILE A 116 -1.26 -12.76 -2.45
CA ILE A 116 -0.51 -12.63 -3.71
C ILE A 116 -1.49 -12.69 -4.87
N VAL A 117 -1.52 -11.62 -5.66
CA VAL A 117 -2.35 -11.55 -6.87
C VAL A 117 -1.52 -11.82 -8.13
N SER A 118 -2.21 -12.21 -9.19
CA SER A 118 -1.62 -12.53 -10.49
C SER A 118 -1.71 -11.39 -11.51
N SER A 119 -2.58 -10.38 -11.26
CA SER A 119 -2.80 -9.29 -12.19
C SER A 119 -3.22 -7.98 -11.52
N VAL A 120 -3.01 -6.85 -12.20
CA VAL A 120 -3.45 -5.52 -11.75
C VAL A 120 -4.98 -5.42 -11.61
N VAL A 121 -5.72 -6.15 -12.46
CA VAL A 121 -7.19 -6.17 -12.41
C VAL A 121 -7.66 -6.80 -11.11
N GLU A 122 -7.00 -7.86 -10.68
CA GLU A 122 -7.29 -8.57 -9.43
C GLU A 122 -7.05 -7.70 -8.20
N VAL A 123 -5.99 -6.87 -8.19
CA VAL A 123 -5.74 -5.88 -7.11
C VAL A 123 -6.93 -4.93 -6.91
N CYS A 124 -7.68 -4.63 -7.97
CA CYS A 124 -8.78 -3.67 -7.93
C CYS A 124 -10.16 -4.32 -7.67
N ARG A 125 -10.26 -5.65 -7.68
CA ARG A 125 -11.52 -6.37 -7.42
C ARG A 125 -11.90 -6.26 -5.95
#